data_AF-A0A317C778-F1
#
_entry.id   AF-A0A317C778-F1
#
_cell.length_a   1.000
_cell.length_b   1.000
_cell.length_c   1.000
_cell.angle_alpha   90.00
_cell.angle_beta   90.00
_cell.angle_gamma   90.00
#
_symmetry.space_group_name_H-M   'P 1'
#
loop_
_entity.id
_entity.type
_entity.pdbx_description
1 polymer ?
#
loop_
_entity_poly.entity_id
_entity_poly.type
_entity_poly.pdbx_seq_one_letter_code
_entity_poly.pdbx_strand_id
1 'polypeptide(L)'
;MKLHIPQVALLISLLGASLPAHATSSAYADFYIPYKQVQSDYTCLNRQTMEAVFGIPLASIVKGVFAETRTYHQSMVGPGTYQNINLLANETTVLDPVLNFDRFNESEVFDYSFTLDLVALNTENGGSGAGRQKTIDTAKLAIIAIIKTAELTHKEGKFRVWINFENLPLANNLAGSVVHSGGTDWPSWPYTASSPVYQQYLSEAIHEDC
;
A
#
# COMPACT_ATOMS: atom_id res chain seq x y z
N MET A 1 -20.12 -36.37 59.41
CA MET A 1 -20.72 -36.07 58.09
C MET A 1 -21.09 -34.60 58.04
N LYS A 2 -20.25 -33.75 57.43
CA LYS A 2 -20.63 -32.42 56.94
C LYS A 2 -19.86 -32.19 55.65
N LEU A 3 -20.59 -32.26 54.54
CA LEU A 3 -20.14 -31.98 53.18
C LEU A 3 -20.18 -30.46 52.99
N HIS A 4 -19.05 -29.83 52.65
CA HIS A 4 -19.01 -28.43 52.20
C HIS A 4 -18.28 -28.36 50.86
N ILE A 5 -19.08 -28.42 49.80
CA ILE A 5 -18.75 -28.03 48.44
C ILE A 5 -19.67 -26.83 48.19
N PRO A 6 -19.13 -25.61 47.97
CA PRO A 6 -18.93 -25.16 46.60
C PRO A 6 -17.74 -24.20 46.45
N GLN A 7 -16.54 -24.73 46.20
CA GLN A 7 -15.45 -23.94 45.62
C GLN A 7 -15.35 -24.10 44.08
N VAL A 8 -16.24 -24.89 43.48
CA VAL A 8 -16.19 -25.19 42.04
C VAL A 8 -16.91 -24.15 41.18
N ALA A 9 -17.76 -23.30 41.76
CA ALA A 9 -18.58 -22.36 40.99
C ALA A 9 -17.86 -21.06 40.58
N LEU A 10 -16.67 -20.76 41.10
CA LEU A 10 -15.96 -19.50 40.79
C LEU A 10 -14.92 -19.62 39.66
N LEU A 11 -14.64 -20.83 39.17
CA LEU A 11 -13.66 -21.08 38.10
C LEU A 11 -14.27 -21.13 36.70
N ILE A 12 -15.60 -21.05 36.57
CA ILE A 12 -16.29 -21.10 35.27
C ILE A 12 -16.55 -19.69 34.70
N SER A 13 -16.46 -18.64 35.51
CA SER A 13 -16.65 -17.24 35.06
C SER A 13 -15.41 -16.60 34.41
N LEU A 14 -14.28 -17.31 34.30
CA LEU A 14 -13.05 -16.83 33.65
C LEU A 14 -12.86 -17.34 32.21
N LEU A 15 -13.79 -18.14 31.69
CA LEU A 15 -13.71 -18.73 30.34
C LEU A 15 -14.61 -18.04 29.31
N GLY A 16 -15.25 -16.93 29.66
CA GLY A 16 -16.25 -16.27 28.82
C GLY A 16 -16.00 -14.78 28.62
N ALA A 17 -14.88 -14.41 28.00
CA ALA A 17 -14.72 -13.17 27.19
C ALA A 17 -13.25 -12.97 26.76
N SER A 18 -12.69 -13.91 26.00
CA SER A 18 -11.60 -13.56 25.08
C SER A 18 -12.17 -13.58 23.67
N LEU A 19 -13.16 -12.72 23.41
CA LEU A 19 -13.32 -12.24 22.05
C LEU A 19 -12.07 -11.41 21.76
N PRO A 20 -11.34 -11.65 20.66
CA PRO A 20 -10.35 -10.69 20.23
C PRO A 20 -11.12 -9.42 19.86
N ALA A 21 -11.28 -8.52 20.84
CA ALA A 21 -11.44 -7.12 20.51
C ALA A 21 -10.20 -6.82 19.67
N HIS A 22 -10.38 -6.64 18.37
CA HIS A 22 -9.34 -6.20 17.45
C HIS A 22 -8.79 -4.90 18.03
N ALA A 23 -7.77 -5.02 18.87
CA ALA A 23 -7.19 -3.91 19.60
C ALA A 23 -6.54 -3.05 18.54
N THR A 24 -7.26 -2.00 18.15
CA THR A 24 -6.77 -1.05 17.19
C THR A 24 -5.67 -0.26 17.91
N SER A 25 -4.43 -0.73 17.84
CA SER A 25 -3.31 -0.04 18.47
C SER A 25 -2.74 0.97 17.50
N SER A 26 -2.58 2.21 17.93
CA SER A 26 -1.71 3.15 17.21
C SER A 26 -0.26 2.74 17.44
N ALA A 27 0.52 2.63 16.36
CA ALA A 27 1.96 2.52 16.42
C ALA A 27 2.61 3.17 15.19
N TYR A 28 3.89 3.50 15.28
CA TYR A 28 4.63 4.02 14.14
C TYR A 28 5.03 2.87 13.21
N ALA A 29 4.73 3.02 11.92
CA ALA A 29 5.09 2.07 10.88
C ALA A 29 5.89 2.77 9.79
N ASP A 30 6.80 2.00 9.19
CA ASP A 30 7.55 2.43 8.03
C ASP A 30 6.88 1.96 6.75
N PHE A 31 6.89 2.81 5.73
CA PHE A 31 6.39 2.53 4.39
C PHE A 31 7.23 3.27 3.36
N TYR A 32 7.12 2.84 2.10
CA TYR A 32 7.78 3.51 0.99
C TYR A 32 6.78 4.36 0.21
N ILE A 33 7.17 5.60 -0.09
CA ILE A 33 6.45 6.46 -1.03
C ILE A 33 7.30 6.72 -2.26
N PRO A 34 6.69 6.80 -3.45
CA PRO A 34 7.36 7.34 -4.61
C PRO A 34 7.35 8.86 -4.55
N TYR A 35 8.48 9.48 -4.85
CA TYR A 35 8.63 10.95 -4.89
C TYR A 35 9.51 11.35 -6.06
N LYS A 36 9.40 12.61 -6.51
CA LYS A 36 10.35 13.19 -7.46
C LYS A 36 11.44 13.96 -6.72
N GLN A 37 12.69 13.68 -7.04
CA GLN A 37 13.81 14.49 -6.58
C GLN A 37 13.74 15.89 -7.20
N VAL A 38 13.84 16.92 -6.36
CA VAL A 38 13.68 18.33 -6.76
C VAL A 38 14.75 18.79 -7.77
N GLN A 39 15.95 18.21 -7.72
CA GLN A 39 17.08 18.67 -8.54
C GLN A 39 17.21 17.95 -9.90
N SER A 40 16.73 16.72 -9.99
CA SER A 40 16.96 15.82 -11.14
C SER A 40 15.67 15.34 -11.83
N ASP A 41 14.50 15.61 -11.24
CA ASP A 41 13.20 15.06 -11.63
C ASP A 41 13.12 13.53 -11.63
N TYR A 42 14.11 12.85 -11.03
CA TYR A 42 14.13 11.40 -10.88
C TYR A 42 13.01 10.94 -9.96
N THR A 43 12.28 9.92 -10.41
CA THR A 43 11.33 9.23 -9.55
C THR A 43 12.09 8.22 -8.69
N CYS A 44 12.06 8.43 -7.38
CA CYS A 44 12.73 7.59 -6.38
C CYS A 44 11.73 7.08 -5.34
N LEU A 45 12.17 6.14 -4.50
CA LEU A 45 11.44 5.72 -3.31
C LEU A 45 12.04 6.34 -2.06
N ASN A 46 11.18 6.85 -1.18
CA ASN A 46 11.58 7.34 0.13
C ASN A 46 10.92 6.50 1.22
N ARG A 47 11.70 6.06 2.20
CA ARG A 47 11.18 5.41 3.41
C ARG A 47 10.68 6.47 4.36
N GLN A 48 9.43 6.36 4.78
CA GLN A 48 8.78 7.30 5.68
C GLN A 48 8.21 6.56 6.88
N THR A 49 8.22 7.22 8.04
CA THR A 49 7.64 6.72 9.28
C THR A 49 6.40 7.54 9.60
N MET A 50 5.24 6.90 9.72
CA MET A 50 3.98 7.56 10.10
C MET A 50 3.26 6.74 11.16
N GLU A 51 2.37 7.42 11.88
CA GLU A 51 1.42 6.76 12.77
C GLU A 51 0.45 5.91 11.95
N ALA A 52 0.45 4.60 12.20
CA ALA A 52 -0.44 3.64 11.60
C ALA A 52 -1.39 3.08 12.66
N VAL A 53 -2.66 2.98 12.28
CA VAL A 53 -3.72 2.42 13.12
C VAL A 53 -3.85 0.93 12.77
N PHE A 54 -3.27 0.07 13.61
CA PHE A 54 -3.14 -1.36 13.32
C PHE A 54 -4.45 -2.11 13.60
N GLY A 55 -5.05 -2.65 12.54
CA GLY A 55 -6.09 -3.69 12.63
C GLY A 55 -5.69 -4.94 11.85
N ILE A 56 -5.12 -4.74 10.65
CA ILE A 56 -4.56 -5.77 9.76
C ILE A 56 -3.17 -5.30 9.32
N PRO A 57 -2.08 -6.06 9.52
CA PRO A 57 -0.70 -5.55 9.41
C PRO A 57 -0.41 -4.79 8.12
N LEU A 58 -0.66 -5.36 6.94
CA LEU A 58 -0.38 -4.65 5.69
C LEU A 58 -1.46 -3.63 5.33
N ALA A 59 -2.75 -3.92 5.54
CA ALA A 59 -3.82 -3.00 5.16
C ALA A 59 -3.75 -1.67 5.92
N SER A 60 -3.33 -1.73 7.19
CA SER A 60 -3.10 -0.56 8.03
C SER A 60 -1.92 0.30 7.55
N ILE A 61 -0.89 -0.31 6.95
CA ILE A 61 0.32 0.38 6.48
C ILE A 61 0.16 0.86 5.03
N VAL A 62 -0.59 0.14 4.19
CA VAL A 62 -0.85 0.51 2.79
C VAL A 62 -1.65 1.80 2.67
N LYS A 63 -2.49 2.16 3.65
CA LYS A 63 -3.09 3.50 3.69
C LYS A 63 -2.04 4.61 3.78
N GLY A 64 -0.92 4.37 4.47
CA GLY A 64 0.20 5.30 4.56
C GLY A 64 0.89 5.54 3.21
N VAL A 65 0.95 4.52 2.35
CA VAL A 65 1.51 4.64 0.98
C VAL A 65 0.78 5.71 0.15
N PHE A 66 -0.51 5.90 0.40
CA PHE A 66 -1.35 6.88 -0.30
C PHE A 66 -1.61 8.16 0.50
N ALA A 67 -0.99 8.31 1.68
CA ALA A 67 -1.12 9.51 2.48
C ALA A 67 -0.18 10.62 1.98
N GLU A 68 -0.59 11.88 2.12
CA GLU A 68 0.30 13.00 1.85
C GLU A 68 1.54 12.93 2.76
N THR A 69 2.70 13.16 2.17
CA THR A 69 3.96 13.29 2.90
C THR A 69 4.54 14.65 2.58
N ARG A 70 4.52 15.57 3.54
CA ARG A 70 4.93 16.95 3.33
C ARG A 70 6.36 17.19 3.79
N THR A 71 7.19 17.73 2.91
CA THR A 71 8.55 18.20 3.25
C THR A 71 8.60 19.73 3.19
N TYR A 72 9.50 20.32 3.98
CA TYR A 72 9.70 21.77 3.97
C TYR A 72 10.56 22.18 2.77
N HIS A 73 9.97 22.91 1.84
CA HIS A 73 10.66 23.49 0.70
C HIS A 73 11.12 24.91 1.08
N GLN A 74 12.42 25.07 1.26
CA GLN A 74 13.02 26.36 1.58
C GLN A 74 13.07 27.24 0.32
N SER A 75 12.39 28.39 0.35
CA SER A 75 12.47 29.36 -0.74
C SER A 75 13.75 30.21 -0.60
N MET A 76 14.45 30.44 -1.70
CA MET A 76 15.58 31.39 -1.73
C MET A 76 15.10 32.85 -1.64
N VAL A 77 13.83 33.12 -1.98
CA VAL A 77 13.22 34.46 -1.93
C VAL A 77 11.79 34.31 -1.38
N GLY A 78 11.62 34.58 -0.08
CA GLY A 78 10.32 34.54 0.61
C GLY A 78 10.17 33.40 1.63
N PRO A 79 9.00 33.24 2.26
CA PRO A 79 8.77 32.16 3.22
C PRO A 79 8.73 30.81 2.50
N GLY A 80 9.44 29.81 3.04
CA GLY A 80 9.34 28.43 2.57
C GLY A 80 7.96 27.84 2.83
N THR A 81 7.60 26.81 2.06
CA THR A 81 6.29 26.15 2.13
C THR A 81 6.44 24.66 2.33
N TYR A 82 5.49 24.05 3.04
CA TYR A 82 5.40 22.59 3.10
C TYR A 82 4.72 22.07 1.84
N GLN A 83 5.39 21.20 1.10
CA GLN A 83 4.90 20.62 -0.14
C GLN A 83 4.79 19.11 0.00
N ASN A 84 3.67 18.55 -0.44
CA ASN A 84 3.52 17.11 -0.53
C ASN A 84 4.45 16.56 -1.63
N ILE A 85 5.25 15.56 -1.28
CA ILE A 85 6.21 14.92 -2.18
C ILE A 85 5.76 13.54 -2.66
N ASN A 86 4.72 12.95 -2.04
CA ASN A 86 4.23 11.64 -2.43
C ASN A 86 3.50 11.73 -3.77
N LEU A 87 3.97 11.03 -4.81
CA LEU A 87 3.35 11.03 -6.14
C LEU A 87 2.01 10.29 -6.20
N LEU A 88 1.67 9.51 -5.17
CA LEU A 88 0.41 8.76 -5.07
C LEU A 88 -0.69 9.50 -4.31
N ALA A 89 -0.34 10.64 -3.70
CA ALA A 89 -1.27 11.50 -2.99
C ALA A 89 -1.16 12.90 -3.59
N ASN A 90 -2.26 13.55 -3.91
CA ASN A 90 -2.26 14.99 -4.13
C ASN A 90 -3.44 15.63 -3.38
N GLU A 91 -3.49 16.96 -3.38
CA GLU A 91 -4.49 17.69 -2.59
C GLU A 91 -5.94 17.46 -3.07
N THR A 92 -6.14 16.96 -4.29
CA THR A 92 -7.45 16.84 -4.94
C THR A 92 -7.90 15.39 -5.18
N THR A 93 -6.97 14.44 -5.18
CA THR A 93 -7.15 13.03 -5.53
C THR A 93 -6.25 12.16 -4.65
N VAL A 94 -6.88 11.28 -3.88
CA VAL A 94 -6.21 10.27 -3.07
C VAL A 94 -6.72 8.91 -3.52
N LEU A 95 -5.80 7.98 -3.78
CA LEU A 95 -6.17 6.60 -4.02
C LEU A 95 -6.48 5.94 -2.67
N ASP A 96 -7.74 5.56 -2.45
CA ASP A 96 -8.15 4.86 -1.23
C ASP A 96 -8.18 3.34 -1.47
N PRO A 97 -7.23 2.56 -0.90
CA PRO A 97 -7.18 1.13 -1.09
C PRO A 97 -8.30 0.41 -0.33
N VAL A 98 -9.08 -0.39 -1.05
CA VAL A 98 -10.07 -1.30 -0.46
C VAL A 98 -9.44 -2.67 -0.27
N LEU A 99 -9.36 -3.15 0.98
CA LEU A 99 -8.90 -4.51 1.28
C LEU A 99 -9.99 -5.52 0.89
N ASN A 100 -9.66 -6.46 0.02
CA ASN A 100 -10.53 -7.57 -0.36
C ASN A 100 -10.34 -8.76 0.61
N PHE A 101 -9.08 -9.13 0.89
CA PHE A 101 -8.75 -10.15 1.88
C PHE A 101 -7.33 -9.98 2.44
N ASP A 102 -7.13 -10.48 3.65
CA ASP A 102 -5.85 -10.77 4.27
C ASP A 102 -5.86 -12.21 4.82
N ARG A 103 -4.93 -13.05 4.37
CA ARG A 103 -4.88 -14.45 4.79
C ARG A 103 -3.44 -14.80 5.18
N PHE A 104 -3.29 -15.55 6.26
CA PHE A 104 -2.03 -16.20 6.58
C PHE A 104 -2.19 -17.68 6.26
N ASN A 105 -1.46 -18.16 5.25
CA ASN A 105 -1.62 -19.52 4.77
C ASN A 105 -0.71 -20.51 5.52
N GLU A 106 -0.95 -21.80 5.29
CA GLU A 106 -0.22 -22.91 5.90
C GLU A 106 1.29 -22.93 5.56
N SER A 107 1.71 -22.21 4.51
CA SER A 107 3.12 -22.04 4.14
C SER A 107 3.80 -20.87 4.85
N GLU A 108 3.15 -20.29 5.86
CA GLU A 108 3.60 -19.11 6.60
C GLU A 108 3.81 -17.87 5.70
N VAL A 109 2.99 -17.73 4.66
CA VAL A 109 3.02 -16.59 3.75
C VAL A 109 1.76 -15.75 3.95
N PHE A 110 1.94 -14.44 4.03
CA PHE A 110 0.84 -13.49 4.08
C PHE A 110 0.32 -13.18 2.67
N ASP A 111 -0.97 -13.41 2.45
CA ASP A 111 -1.67 -13.16 1.21
C ASP A 111 -2.58 -11.95 1.37
N TYR A 112 -2.39 -10.93 0.54
CA TYR A 112 -3.15 -9.69 0.59
C TYR A 112 -3.78 -9.38 -0.76
N SER A 113 -5.05 -8.96 -0.78
CA SER A 113 -5.69 -8.47 -1.99
C SER A 113 -6.29 -7.10 -1.76
N PHE A 114 -6.00 -6.18 -2.68
CA PHE A 114 -6.51 -4.82 -2.66
C PHE A 114 -7.20 -4.47 -3.98
N THR A 115 -8.21 -3.63 -3.90
CA THR A 115 -8.81 -2.95 -5.04
C THR A 115 -8.47 -1.46 -4.98
N LEU A 116 -8.00 -0.92 -6.10
CA LEU A 116 -7.68 0.50 -6.27
C LEU A 116 -8.55 1.07 -7.39
N ASP A 117 -9.39 2.05 -7.07
CA ASP A 117 -10.19 2.77 -8.07
C ASP A 117 -9.42 4.00 -8.59
N LEU A 118 -9.17 4.02 -9.91
CA LEU A 118 -8.44 5.08 -10.59
C LEU A 118 -9.35 6.16 -11.20
N VAL A 119 -10.67 6.15 -10.93
CA VAL A 119 -11.62 7.11 -11.51
C VAL A 119 -11.22 8.57 -11.29
N ALA A 120 -10.82 8.93 -10.06
CA ALA A 120 -10.41 10.29 -9.73
C ALA A 120 -9.16 10.71 -10.51
N LEU A 121 -8.19 9.80 -10.66
CA LEU A 121 -6.97 10.05 -11.45
C LEU A 121 -7.26 10.18 -12.94
N ASN A 122 -8.19 9.40 -13.49
CA ASN A 122 -8.59 9.54 -14.89
C ASN A 122 -9.29 10.88 -15.14
N THR A 123 -10.14 11.32 -14.22
CA THR A 123 -10.80 12.62 -14.30
C THR A 123 -9.76 13.75 -14.29
N GLU A 124 -8.80 13.69 -13.37
CA GLU A 124 -7.75 14.70 -13.22
C GLU A 124 -6.77 14.72 -14.41
N ASN A 125 -6.29 13.55 -14.83
CA ASN A 125 -5.29 13.45 -15.91
C ASN A 125 -5.89 13.59 -17.31
N GLY A 126 -7.20 13.35 -17.46
CA GLY A 126 -7.92 13.41 -18.72
C GLY A 126 -7.67 12.22 -19.67
N GLY A 127 -8.49 12.13 -20.72
CA GLY A 127 -8.47 10.99 -21.67
C GLY A 127 -7.39 11.03 -22.77
N SER A 128 -6.51 12.03 -22.77
CA SER A 128 -5.45 12.16 -23.77
C SER A 128 -4.42 11.01 -23.66
N GLY A 129 -3.56 10.83 -24.66
CA GLY A 129 -2.46 9.84 -24.58
C GLY A 129 -1.55 10.09 -23.37
N ALA A 130 -1.18 11.36 -23.13
CA ALA A 130 -0.36 11.76 -21.98
C ALA A 130 -1.09 11.57 -20.64
N GLY A 131 -2.40 11.90 -20.59
CA GLY A 131 -3.22 11.71 -19.40
C GLY A 131 -3.34 10.24 -19.00
N ARG A 132 -3.62 9.37 -19.98
CA ARG A 132 -3.67 7.92 -19.76
C ARG A 132 -2.31 7.35 -19.35
N GLN A 133 -1.22 7.80 -19.97
CA GLN A 133 0.14 7.40 -19.57
C GLN A 133 0.39 7.74 -18.10
N LYS A 134 0.07 8.96 -17.68
CA LYS A 134 0.25 9.40 -16.30
C LYS A 134 -0.54 8.53 -15.31
N THR A 135 -1.78 8.17 -15.61
CA THR A 135 -2.55 7.26 -14.74
C THR A 135 -1.93 5.85 -14.67
N ILE A 136 -1.42 5.33 -15.79
CA ILE A 136 -0.73 4.02 -15.81
C ILE A 136 0.57 4.07 -15.01
N ASP A 137 1.35 5.14 -15.14
CA ASP A 137 2.58 5.32 -14.40
C ASP A 137 2.29 5.41 -12.89
N THR A 138 1.23 6.13 -12.49
CA THR A 138 0.76 6.13 -11.09
C THR A 138 0.37 4.74 -10.60
N ALA A 139 -0.31 3.93 -11.42
CA ALA A 139 -0.66 2.55 -11.05
C ALA A 139 0.60 1.66 -10.85
N LYS A 140 1.63 1.81 -11.69
CA LYS A 140 2.93 1.12 -11.50
C LYS A 140 3.60 1.55 -10.19
N LEU A 141 3.65 2.85 -9.93
CA LEU A 141 4.22 3.40 -8.70
C LEU A 141 3.46 2.92 -7.46
N ALA A 142 2.13 2.79 -7.52
CA ALA A 142 1.32 2.23 -6.45
C ALA A 142 1.67 0.78 -6.16
N ILE A 143 1.80 -0.07 -7.20
CA ILE A 143 2.30 -1.45 -7.03
C ILE A 143 3.66 -1.42 -6.36
N ILE A 144 4.62 -0.64 -6.88
CA ILE A 144 5.99 -0.61 -6.37
C ILE A 144 6.01 -0.27 -4.88
N ALA A 145 5.30 0.79 -4.49
CA ALA A 145 5.27 1.28 -3.12
C ALA A 145 4.59 0.28 -2.17
N ILE A 146 3.50 -0.36 -2.59
CA ILE A 146 2.83 -1.42 -1.82
C ILE A 146 3.76 -2.62 -1.62
N ILE A 147 4.41 -3.10 -2.69
CA ILE A 147 5.28 -4.29 -2.63
C ILE A 147 6.52 -4.02 -1.78
N LYS A 148 7.15 -2.85 -1.91
CA LYS A 148 8.29 -2.47 -1.05
C LYS A 148 7.90 -2.33 0.42
N THR A 149 6.69 -1.83 0.68
CA THR A 149 6.16 -1.73 2.05
C THR A 149 5.82 -3.11 2.61
N ALA A 150 5.28 -4.02 1.80
CA ALA A 150 5.03 -5.40 2.19
C ALA A 150 6.33 -6.17 2.46
N GLU A 151 7.35 -5.96 1.62
CA GLU A 151 8.70 -6.50 1.82
C GLU A 151 9.32 -6.02 3.13
N LEU A 152 9.18 -4.73 3.45
CA LEU A 152 9.65 -4.18 4.71
C LEU A 152 8.93 -4.79 5.93
N THR A 153 7.63 -5.02 5.81
CA THR A 153 6.79 -5.53 6.90
C THR A 153 6.99 -7.03 7.16
N HIS A 154 7.06 -7.83 6.10
CA HIS A 154 7.02 -9.30 6.19
C HIS A 154 8.35 -9.98 5.85
N LYS A 155 9.29 -9.28 5.20
CA LYS A 155 10.49 -9.79 4.53
C LYS A 155 10.18 -10.47 3.19
N GLU A 156 11.21 -10.54 2.35
CA GLU A 156 11.14 -11.25 1.07
C GLU A 156 10.70 -12.71 1.24
N GLY A 157 9.86 -13.19 0.32
CA GLY A 157 9.34 -14.56 0.30
C GLY A 157 8.23 -14.86 1.32
N LYS A 158 7.89 -13.91 2.19
CA LYS A 158 6.87 -14.08 3.24
C LYS A 158 5.56 -13.34 2.97
N PHE A 159 5.40 -12.79 1.77
CA PHE A 159 4.16 -12.13 1.36
C PHE A 159 3.85 -12.34 -0.13
N ARG A 160 2.57 -12.21 -0.48
CA ARG A 160 2.05 -12.14 -1.85
C ARG A 160 0.93 -11.09 -1.88
N VAL A 161 0.94 -10.22 -2.89
CA VAL A 161 -0.08 -9.17 -3.04
C VAL A 161 -0.77 -9.27 -4.39
N TRP A 162 -2.10 -9.26 -4.37
CA TRP A 162 -2.95 -9.06 -5.54
C TRP A 162 -3.49 -7.64 -5.53
N ILE A 163 -3.42 -6.97 -6.67
CA ILE A 163 -3.93 -5.60 -6.82
C ILE A 163 -4.86 -5.59 -8.02
N ASN A 164 -6.15 -5.40 -7.77
CA ASN A 164 -7.13 -5.15 -8.80
C ASN A 164 -7.24 -3.63 -9.04
N PHE A 165 -7.18 -3.20 -10.30
CA PHE A 165 -7.38 -1.80 -10.67
C PHE A 165 -8.76 -1.64 -11.31
N GLU A 166 -9.62 -0.87 -10.66
CA GLU A 166 -10.86 -0.41 -11.28
C GLU A 166 -10.58 0.87 -12.09
N ASN A 167 -11.26 0.99 -13.22
CA ASN A 167 -11.12 2.13 -14.12
C ASN A 167 -9.68 2.32 -14.66
N LEU A 168 -8.87 1.27 -14.79
CA LEU A 168 -7.56 1.40 -15.45
C LEU A 168 -7.76 1.81 -16.93
N PRO A 169 -7.13 2.90 -17.41
CA PRO A 169 -7.30 3.32 -18.80
C PRO A 169 -6.64 2.33 -19.76
N LEU A 170 -7.15 2.28 -20.99
CA LEU A 170 -6.59 1.43 -22.05
C LEU A 170 -5.14 1.81 -22.36
N ALA A 171 -4.26 0.81 -22.40
CA ALA A 171 -2.82 0.95 -22.63
C ALA A 171 -2.40 1.14 -24.11
N ASN A 172 -3.37 1.30 -25.02
CA ASN A 172 -3.07 1.36 -26.46
C ASN A 172 -2.23 2.59 -26.82
N ASN A 173 -1.12 2.34 -27.52
CA ASN A 173 -0.13 3.33 -27.97
C ASN A 173 0.56 4.10 -26.82
N LEU A 174 0.68 3.46 -25.65
CA LEU A 174 1.38 4.01 -24.49
C LEU A 174 2.76 3.33 -24.35
N ALA A 175 3.68 4.02 -23.69
CA ALA A 175 5.05 3.55 -23.50
C ALA A 175 5.17 2.63 -22.29
N GLY A 176 6.18 1.75 -22.34
CA GLY A 176 6.50 0.80 -21.28
C GLY A 176 5.57 -0.41 -21.21
N SER A 177 5.75 -1.22 -20.18
CA SER A 177 4.93 -2.41 -19.95
C SER A 177 3.49 -2.08 -19.59
N VAL A 178 2.59 -3.01 -19.90
CA VAL A 178 1.19 -2.94 -19.48
C VAL A 178 1.11 -3.16 -17.97
N VAL A 179 0.25 -2.40 -17.29
CA VAL A 179 -0.09 -2.68 -15.89
C VAL A 179 -0.95 -3.94 -15.85
N HIS A 180 -0.37 -5.00 -15.32
CA HIS A 180 -1.10 -6.20 -14.98
C HIS A 180 -1.91 -5.91 -13.72
N SER A 181 -3.15 -6.34 -13.68
CA SER A 181 -3.90 -6.40 -12.42
C SER A 181 -3.85 -7.85 -11.93
N GLY A 182 -3.70 -8.01 -10.61
CA GLY A 182 -4.09 -9.24 -9.96
C GLY A 182 -5.59 -9.49 -10.14
N GLY A 183 -6.02 -10.72 -9.85
CA GLY A 183 -7.43 -11.08 -9.80
C GLY A 183 -8.04 -10.73 -8.44
N THR A 184 -9.37 -10.68 -8.39
CA THR A 184 -10.13 -10.42 -7.15
C THR A 184 -10.02 -11.55 -6.14
N ASP A 185 -9.98 -12.83 -6.54
CA ASP A 185 -9.72 -13.98 -5.64
C ASP A 185 -9.09 -15.22 -6.34
N TRP A 186 -7.92 -15.03 -6.97
CA TRP A 186 -7.10 -16.06 -7.66
C TRP A 186 -7.77 -16.81 -8.84
N PRO A 187 -7.11 -16.94 -10.02
CA PRO A 187 -5.81 -17.63 -10.18
C PRO A 187 -4.81 -16.88 -11.08
N SER A 188 -4.68 -15.56 -10.98
CA SER A 188 -3.58 -14.82 -11.62
C SER A 188 -2.35 -14.70 -10.71
N TRP A 189 -1.20 -14.34 -11.32
CA TRP A 189 0.09 -14.25 -10.66
C TRP A 189 0.14 -13.09 -9.64
N PRO A 190 0.35 -13.36 -8.33
CA PRO A 190 0.58 -12.30 -7.35
C PRO A 190 1.87 -11.53 -7.62
N TYR A 191 1.93 -10.33 -7.08
CA TYR A 191 3.17 -9.61 -6.88
C TYR A 191 3.90 -10.11 -5.65
N THR A 192 5.21 -10.33 -5.82
CA THR A 192 6.19 -10.60 -4.78
C THR A 192 7.41 -9.73 -5.05
N ALA A 193 8.32 -9.62 -4.08
CA ALA A 193 9.58 -8.89 -4.27
C ALA A 193 10.42 -9.42 -5.45
N SER A 194 10.27 -10.70 -5.82
CA SER A 194 10.99 -11.35 -6.92
C SER A 194 10.17 -11.54 -8.20
N SER A 195 8.93 -11.04 -8.25
CA SER A 195 8.07 -11.17 -9.43
C SER A 195 8.69 -10.44 -10.63
N PRO A 196 8.84 -11.10 -11.81
CA PRO A 196 9.42 -10.47 -13.00
C PRO A 196 8.67 -9.21 -13.44
N VAL A 197 7.33 -9.21 -13.29
CA VAL A 197 6.49 -8.06 -13.64
C VAL A 197 6.75 -6.89 -12.70
N TYR A 198 6.90 -7.16 -11.40
CA TYR A 198 7.26 -6.13 -10.42
C TYR A 198 8.67 -5.56 -10.69
N GLN A 199 9.64 -6.43 -10.99
CA GLN A 199 11.01 -6.02 -11.32
C GLN A 199 11.04 -5.16 -12.60
N GLN A 200 10.21 -5.49 -13.59
CA GLN A 200 10.05 -4.67 -14.77
C GLN A 200 9.51 -3.27 -14.42
N TYR A 201 8.48 -3.17 -13.57
CA TYR A 201 7.97 -1.87 -13.13
C TYR A 201 9.00 -1.06 -12.36
N LEU A 202 9.77 -1.69 -11.48
CA LEU A 202 10.89 -1.03 -10.80
C LEU A 202 11.87 -0.42 -11.80
N SER A 203 12.33 -1.19 -12.80
CA SER A 203 13.28 -0.69 -13.81
C SER A 203 12.71 0.40 -14.72
N GLU A 204 11.39 0.41 -14.94
CA GLU A 204 10.74 1.40 -15.80
C GLU A 204 10.43 2.71 -15.05
N ALA A 205 10.11 2.63 -13.76
CA ALA A 205 9.52 3.74 -13.01
C ALA A 205 10.43 4.33 -11.93
N ILE A 206 11.43 3.59 -11.44
CA ILE A 206 12.41 4.07 -10.47
C ILE A 206 13.75 4.29 -11.17
N HIS A 207 14.33 5.48 -11.01
CA HIS A 207 15.61 5.81 -11.64
C HIS A 207 16.76 5.00 -11.02
N GLU A 208 17.78 4.66 -11.80
CA GLU A 208 18.93 3.86 -11.35
C GLU A 208 19.86 4.59 -10.37
N ASP A 209 19.80 5.93 -10.37
CA ASP A 209 20.52 6.81 -9.43
C ASP A 209 19.75 7.05 -8.12
N CYS A 210 18.67 6.30 -7.91
CA CYS A 210 18.00 6.11 -6.63
C CYS A 210 18.53 4.79 -6.00
#